data_AF-A0A1G9ZHN9-F1
#
_entry.id   AF-A0A1G9ZHN9-F1
#
_cell.length_a   1.000
_cell.length_b   1.000
_cell.length_c   1.000
_cell.angle_alpha   90.00
_cell.angle_beta   90.00
_cell.angle_gamma   90.00
#
_symmetry.space_group_name_H-M   'P 1'
#
loop_
_entity.id
_entity.type
_entity.pdbx_description
1 polymer ?
#
loop_
_entity_poly.entity_id
_entity_poly.type
_entity_poly.pdbx_seq_one_letter_code
_entity_poly.pdbx_strand_id
1 'polypeptide(L)'
;MDTITSTTKLNSSEIFDLMKQFITEVIGEEFVEEMDITMESSFTKDLEMDSIEIVSFSEKIKIHFGEQIDFTGWLSNMDLDELINLNLGTIVNYIEECQ
;
A
#
# COMPACT_ATOMS: atom_id res chain seq x y z
N MET A 1 -28.84 10.17 -1.08
CA MET A 1 -28.05 10.16 -2.31
C MET A 1 -26.99 9.10 -2.09
N ASP A 2 -27.33 7.86 -2.45
CA ASP A 2 -26.67 7.11 -3.54
C ASP A 2 -25.40 6.46 -2.96
N THR A 3 -25.17 5.16 -2.85
CA THR A 3 -25.74 3.95 -3.44
C THR A 3 -25.21 2.75 -2.63
N ILE A 4 -25.93 1.64 -2.71
CA ILE A 4 -25.56 0.29 -2.27
C ILE A 4 -24.37 -0.19 -3.12
N THR A 5 -23.29 -0.72 -2.53
CA THR A 5 -22.33 -1.58 -3.26
C THR A 5 -21.51 -2.40 -2.26
N SER A 6 -21.91 -3.64 -1.96
CA SER A 6 -21.50 -4.88 -2.65
C SER A 6 -20.02 -5.19 -2.45
N THR A 7 -19.73 -6.25 -1.67
CA THR A 7 -18.50 -7.05 -1.68
C THR A 7 -18.05 -7.36 -3.10
N THR A 8 -17.25 -6.48 -3.70
CA THR A 8 -16.78 -6.58 -5.09
C THR A 8 -15.30 -6.23 -5.07
N LYS A 9 -14.45 -7.08 -5.66
CA LYS A 9 -13.00 -6.84 -5.76
C LYS A 9 -12.74 -5.39 -6.20
N LEU A 10 -11.86 -4.70 -5.48
CA LEU A 10 -11.33 -3.41 -5.87
C LEU A 10 -10.49 -3.57 -7.14
N ASN A 11 -10.57 -2.62 -8.06
CA ASN A 11 -9.67 -2.59 -9.21
C ASN A 11 -8.35 -1.89 -8.84
N SER A 12 -7.32 -1.96 -9.69
CA SER A 12 -6.02 -1.35 -9.41
C SER A 12 -6.07 0.15 -9.05
N SER A 13 -7.00 0.92 -9.63
CA SER A 13 -7.15 2.36 -9.32
C SER A 13 -7.67 2.57 -7.90
N GLU A 14 -8.70 1.83 -7.51
CA GLU A 14 -9.28 1.91 -6.15
C GLU A 14 -8.28 1.45 -5.09
N ILE A 15 -7.51 0.40 -5.39
CA ILE A 15 -6.45 -0.07 -4.49
C ILE A 15 -5.35 0.98 -4.39
N PHE A 16 -4.94 1.60 -5.50
CA PHE A 16 -3.94 2.66 -5.51
C PHE A 16 -4.37 3.85 -4.63
N ASP A 17 -5.60 4.32 -4.78
CA ASP A 17 -6.13 5.41 -3.96
C ASP A 17 -6.14 5.03 -2.48
N LEU A 18 -6.54 3.80 -2.15
CA LEU A 18 -6.49 3.28 -0.78
C LEU A 18 -5.05 3.23 -0.23
N MET A 19 -4.08 2.77 -1.02
CA MET A 19 -2.68 2.74 -0.60
C MET A 19 -2.15 4.16 -0.37
N LYS A 20 -2.53 5.11 -1.22
CA LYS A 20 -2.19 6.53 -1.05
C LYS A 20 -2.76 7.08 0.27
N GLN A 21 -3.98 6.71 0.63
CA GLN A 21 -4.55 7.08 1.94
C GLN A 21 -3.73 6.50 3.10
N PHE A 22 -3.36 5.21 3.06
CA PHE A 22 -2.55 4.62 4.11
C PHE A 22 -1.16 5.22 4.20
N ILE A 23 -0.51 5.52 3.06
CA ILE A 23 0.75 6.25 3.01
C ILE A 23 0.59 7.60 3.74
N THR A 24 -0.44 8.37 3.37
CA THR A 24 -0.75 9.69 3.96
C THR A 24 -0.94 9.62 5.47
N GLU A 25 -1.61 8.59 5.97
CA GLU A 25 -1.79 8.39 7.41
C GLU A 25 -0.51 7.99 8.15
N VAL A 26 0.45 7.36 7.47
CA VAL A 26 1.71 6.90 8.07
C VAL A 26 2.76 8.00 8.05
N ILE A 27 2.97 8.67 6.91
CA ILE A 27 4.00 9.71 6.77
C ILE A 27 3.51 11.11 7.12
N GLY A 28 2.20 11.34 7.09
CA GLY A 28 1.58 12.65 7.32
C GLY A 28 1.12 13.32 6.03
N GLU A 29 -0.01 14.03 6.11
CA GLU A 29 -0.63 14.71 4.97
C GLU A 29 0.29 15.79 4.39
N GLU A 30 0.99 16.54 5.26
CA GLU A 30 1.91 17.59 4.82
C GLU A 30 3.05 17.11 3.92
N PHE A 31 3.50 15.85 4.08
CA PHE A 31 4.56 15.27 3.26
C PHE A 31 4.04 14.80 1.91
N VAL A 32 2.85 14.17 1.90
CA VAL A 32 2.23 13.67 0.67
C VAL A 32 1.85 14.79 -0.29
N GLU A 33 1.42 15.95 0.23
CA GLU A 33 1.08 17.10 -0.63
C GLU A 33 2.25 17.60 -1.47
N GLU A 34 3.49 17.39 -1.01
CA GLU A 34 4.71 17.77 -1.75
C GLU A 34 5.27 16.62 -2.61
N MET A 35 4.69 15.41 -2.55
CA MET A 35 5.16 14.21 -3.25
C MET A 35 4.26 13.84 -4.45
N ASP A 36 4.88 13.50 -5.57
CA ASP A 36 4.18 12.90 -6.73
C ASP A 36 4.14 11.38 -6.58
N ILE A 37 3.10 10.88 -5.89
CA ILE A 37 2.89 9.44 -5.68
C ILE A 37 2.28 8.82 -6.94
N THR A 38 2.98 7.84 -7.50
CA THR A 38 2.59 7.07 -8.68
C THR A 38 2.76 5.57 -8.43
N MET A 39 2.29 4.74 -9.36
CA MET A 39 2.48 3.28 -9.31
C MET A 39 3.97 2.87 -9.31
N GLU A 40 4.86 3.73 -9.82
CA GLU A 40 6.29 3.45 -9.87
C GLU A 40 7.03 3.96 -8.63
N SER A 41 6.36 4.71 -7.75
CA SER A 41 6.96 5.28 -6.55
C SER A 41 7.48 4.19 -5.62
N SER A 42 8.78 4.25 -5.34
CA SER A 42 9.49 3.41 -4.40
C SER A 42 9.24 3.83 -2.97
N PHE A 43 8.97 2.85 -2.10
CA PHE A 43 8.76 3.09 -0.67
C PHE A 43 9.99 3.70 0.01
N THR A 44 11.19 3.24 -0.35
CA THR A 44 12.42 3.68 0.30
C THR A 44 13.06 4.89 -0.38
N LYS A 45 12.91 5.04 -1.71
CA LYS A 45 13.59 6.11 -2.47
C LYS A 45 12.72 7.33 -2.72
N ASP A 46 11.45 7.14 -3.07
CA ASP A 46 10.55 8.23 -3.45
C ASP A 46 9.69 8.69 -2.26
N LEU A 47 9.21 7.74 -1.46
CA LEU A 47 8.43 8.02 -0.24
C LEU A 47 9.30 8.17 1.02
N GLU A 48 10.61 7.92 0.90
CA GLU A 48 11.60 7.97 1.98
C GLU A 48 11.13 7.29 3.29
N MET A 49 10.34 6.22 3.16
CA MET A 49 9.82 5.50 4.33
C MET A 49 10.92 4.68 5.00
N ASP A 50 11.04 4.87 6.31
CA ASP A 50 11.86 4.03 7.17
C ASP A 50 11.20 2.67 7.44
N SER A 51 11.95 1.77 8.10
CA SER A 51 11.48 0.43 8.43
C SER A 51 10.21 0.44 9.32
N ILE A 52 10.03 1.46 10.16
CA ILE A 52 8.88 1.58 11.07
C ILE A 52 7.60 1.94 10.29
N GLU A 53 7.73 2.81 9.31
CA GLU A 53 6.67 3.31 8.43
C GLU A 53 6.20 2.18 7.53
N ILE A 54 7.12 1.40 6.96
CA ILE A 54 6.80 0.21 6.17
C ILE A 54 6.02 -0.81 7.02
N VAL A 55 6.45 -1.06 8.27
CA VAL A 55 5.72 -1.95 9.18
C VAL A 55 4.32 -1.39 9.48
N SER A 56 4.21 -0.11 9.80
CA SER A 56 2.93 0.55 10.12
C SER A 56 1.96 0.52 8.92
N PHE A 57 2.49 0.75 7.71
CA PHE A 57 1.75 0.63 6.46
C PHE A 57 1.27 -0.81 6.22
N SER A 58 2.13 -1.80 6.44
CA SER A 58 1.78 -3.22 6.33
C SER A 58 0.65 -3.63 7.28
N GLU A 59 0.66 -3.09 8.51
CA GLU A 59 -0.39 -3.33 9.49
C GLU A 59 -1.72 -2.70 9.07
N LYS A 60 -1.70 -1.49 8.49
CA LYS A 60 -2.92 -0.86 7.94
C LYS A 60 -3.56 -1.69 6.84
N ILE A 61 -2.77 -2.22 5.90
CA ILE A 61 -3.28 -3.13 4.85
C ILE A 61 -3.92 -4.36 5.50
N LYS A 62 -3.23 -4.99 6.44
CA LYS A 62 -3.76 -6.16 7.16
C LYS A 62 -5.05 -5.87 7.92
N ILE A 63 -5.17 -4.69 8.54
CA ILE A 63 -6.40 -4.30 9.25
C ILE A 63 -7.56 -4.09 8.26
N HIS A 64 -7.29 -3.52 7.09
CA HIS A 64 -8.30 -3.23 6.08
C HIS A 64 -8.79 -4.48 5.34
N PHE A 65 -7.88 -5.30 4.84
CA PHE A 65 -8.20 -6.52 4.08
C PHE A 65 -8.37 -7.76 4.98
N GLY A 66 -7.99 -7.68 6.25
CA GLY A 66 -8.11 -8.76 7.21
C GLY A 66 -7.27 -9.98 6.85
N GLU A 67 -7.80 -11.16 7.14
CA GLU A 67 -7.17 -12.45 6.82
C GLU A 67 -7.26 -12.82 5.33
N GLN A 68 -7.90 -11.99 4.50
CA GLN A 68 -8.03 -12.26 3.06
C GLN A 68 -6.69 -12.13 2.33
N ILE A 69 -5.81 -11.23 2.81
CA ILE A 69 -4.51 -10.95 2.21
C ILE A 69 -3.44 -11.02 3.31
N ASP A 70 -2.55 -12.01 3.20
CA ASP A 70 -1.39 -12.13 4.11
C ASP A 70 -0.25 -11.19 3.67
N PHE A 71 -0.51 -9.89 3.69
CA PHE A 71 0.46 -8.88 3.28
C PHE A 71 1.71 -8.90 4.16
N THR A 72 1.56 -9.11 5.47
CA THR A 72 2.70 -9.22 6.40
C THR A 72 3.58 -10.43 6.09
N GLY A 73 2.98 -11.57 5.76
CA GLY A 73 3.72 -12.76 5.34
C GLY A 73 4.41 -12.53 4.01
N TRP A 74 3.74 -11.94 3.02
CA TRP A 74 4.34 -11.59 1.73
C TRP A 74 5.54 -10.66 1.88
N LEU A 75 5.42 -9.59 2.66
CA LEU A 75 6.50 -8.65 2.93
C LEU A 75 7.68 -9.32 3.66
N SER A 76 7.40 -10.22 4.61
CA SER A 76 8.43 -10.93 5.37
C SER A 76 9.20 -11.97 4.55
N ASN A 77 8.68 -12.38 3.39
CA ASN A 77 9.37 -13.28 2.47
C ASN A 77 10.30 -12.54 1.49
N MET A 78 10.27 -11.20 1.45
CA MET A 78 11.13 -10.41 0.58
C MET A 78 12.55 -10.32 1.11
N ASP A 79 13.51 -10.37 0.19
CA ASP A 79 14.89 -10.05 0.48
C ASP A 79 15.10 -8.53 0.62
N LEU A 80 16.23 -8.12 1.21
CA LEU A 80 16.56 -6.71 1.39
C LEU A 80 16.56 -5.92 0.06
N ASP A 81 17.12 -6.51 -1.00
CA ASP A 81 17.13 -5.90 -2.33
C ASP A 81 15.72 -5.71 -2.90
N GLU A 82 14.80 -6.65 -2.62
CA GLU A 82 13.40 -6.55 -3.05
C GLU A 82 12.66 -5.46 -2.26
N LEU A 83 12.87 -5.37 -0.95
CA LEU A 83 12.30 -4.31 -0.11
C LEU A 83 12.79 -2.92 -0.55
N ILE A 84 14.07 -2.78 -0.90
CA ILE A 84 14.63 -1.51 -1.38
C ILE A 84 14.00 -1.10 -2.72
N ASN A 85 13.74 -2.07 -3.60
CA ASN A 85 13.12 -1.80 -4.91
C ASN A 85 11.59 -1.92 -4.90
N LEU A 86 10.98 -2.09 -3.72
CA LEU A 86 9.54 -2.19 -3.58
C LEU A 86 8.88 -0.88 -4.00
N ASN A 87 7.90 -0.98 -4.89
CA ASN A 87 7.11 0.14 -5.38
C ASN A 87 5.61 -0.09 -5.16
N LEU A 88 4.86 0.99 -5.27
CA LEU A 88 3.42 1.01 -5.02
C LEU A 88 2.64 0.08 -5.97
N GLY A 89 3.04 0.01 -7.24
CA GLY A 89 2.40 -0.83 -8.24
C GLY A 89 2.52 -2.33 -7.94
N THR A 90 3.66 -2.76 -7.38
CA THR A 90 3.84 -4.16 -6.95
C THR A 90 2.84 -4.55 -5.87
N ILE A 91 2.60 -3.65 -4.91
CA ILE A 91 1.64 -3.86 -3.82
C ILE A 91 0.21 -3.87 -4.36
N VAL A 92 -0.13 -2.90 -5.23
CA VAL A 92 -1.45 -2.81 -5.85
C VAL A 92 -1.77 -4.09 -6.63
N ASN A 93 -0.83 -4.57 -7.45
CA ASN A 93 -0.98 -5.80 -8.22
C ASN A 93 -1.15 -7.01 -7.30
N TYR A 94 -0.33 -7.12 -6.25
CA TYR A 94 -0.41 -8.22 -5.29
C TYR A 94 -1.79 -8.27 -4.61
N ILE A 95 -2.29 -7.13 -4.14
CA ILE A 95 -3.62 -7.02 -3.53
C ILE A 95 -4.72 -7.38 -4.53
N GLU A 96 -4.59 -6.90 -5.77
CA GLU A 96 -5.56 -7.15 -6.82
C GLU A 96 -5.71 -8.66 -7.14
N GLU A 97 -4.58 -9.37 -7.19
CA GLU A 97 -4.52 -10.82 -7.41
C GLU A 97 -5.04 -11.63 -6.22
N CYS A 98 -4.77 -11.20 -4.98
CA CYS A 98 -5.07 -11.96 -3.77
C CYS A 98 -6.48 -11.80 -3.18
N GLN A 99 -7.13 -10.65 -3.37
CA GLN A 99 -8.46 -10.39 -2.80
C GLN A 99 -9.57 -11.33 -3.35
#